data_AF-A0A7X9JLC7-F1
#
_entry.id   AF-A0A7X9JLC7-F1
#
_cell.length_a   1.000
_cell.length_b   1.000
_cell.length_c   1.000
_cell.angle_alpha   90.00
_cell.angle_beta   90.00
_cell.angle_gamma   90.00
#
_symmetry.space_group_name_H-M   'P 1'
#
loop_
_entity.id
_entity.type
_entity.pdbx_description
1 polymer ?
#
loop_
_entity_poly.entity_id
_entity_poly.type
_entity_poly.pdbx_seq_one_letter_code
_entity_poly.pdbx_strand_id
1 'polypeptide(L)'
;MKKLFIVSLFIISAYAGFSQTVYSTDSKYDADIKVYVASSKYDADLVVYKCSSKYDAEDNKGLWYFTDSKYDAKKKIFFVDSKYDADLVIYFTDSKYDAGWMKNDKKQLLY
;
A
#
# COMPACT_ATOMS: atom_id res chain seq x y z
N MET A 1 27.86 46.13 13.15
CA MET A 1 28.99 45.29 12.72
C MET A 1 28.69 43.85 13.09
N LYS A 2 28.88 42.94 12.13
CA LYS A 2 29.37 41.56 12.30
C LYS A 2 28.56 40.66 13.25
N LYS A 3 27.75 39.79 12.65
CA LYS A 3 28.07 38.36 12.46
C LYS A 3 27.80 37.52 13.71
N LEU A 4 26.67 36.82 13.69
CA LEU A 4 26.56 35.41 14.06
C LEU A 4 25.21 34.89 13.49
N PHE A 5 25.05 34.88 12.16
CA PHE A 5 25.11 33.65 11.37
C PHE A 5 25.78 32.44 12.05
N ILE A 6 24.98 31.41 12.32
CA ILE A 6 25.14 29.96 12.07
C ILE A 6 23.92 29.31 12.77
N VAL A 7 22.80 29.01 12.10
CA VAL A 7 22.55 27.92 11.14
C VAL A 7 22.52 26.53 11.79
N SER A 8 21.32 25.92 11.71
CA SER A 8 21.06 24.47 11.59
C SER A 8 21.17 23.65 12.87
N LEU A 9 20.19 22.81 13.24
CA LEU A 9 19.58 21.82 12.38
C LEU A 9 18.19 21.45 12.94
N PHE A 10 17.13 22.00 12.36
CA PHE A 10 15.81 21.39 12.44
C PHE A 10 15.91 20.07 11.68
N ILE A 11 16.21 18.97 12.40
CA ILE A 11 16.06 17.62 11.86
C ILE A 11 14.54 17.38 11.79
N ILE A 12 13.91 17.93 10.75
CA ILE A 12 12.67 17.36 10.25
C ILE A 12 13.15 16.12 9.51
N SER A 13 13.29 15.01 10.23
CA SER A 13 13.35 13.70 9.59
C SER A 13 12.03 13.57 8.84
N ALA A 14 12.07 13.82 7.54
CA ALA A 14 10.96 13.52 6.66
C ALA A 14 10.76 12.01 6.76
N TYR A 15 9.79 11.60 7.58
CA TYR A 15 9.29 10.24 7.54
C TYR A 15 8.69 10.08 6.15
N ALA A 16 9.46 9.51 5.23
CA ALA A 16 8.95 9.01 3.97
C ALA A 16 8.09 7.78 4.30
N GLY A 17 6.92 8.02 4.87
CA GLY A 17 5.90 6.99 5.07
C GLY A 17 5.55 6.44 3.70
N PHE A 18 5.74 5.14 3.51
CA PHE A 18 5.36 4.47 2.28
C PHE A 18 3.85 4.38 2.25
N SER A 19 3.19 5.32 1.56
CA SER A 19 1.74 5.27 1.43
C SER A 19 1.31 4.17 0.46
N GLN A 20 0.34 3.34 0.86
CA GLN A 20 -0.25 2.33 -0.03
C GLN A 20 -1.44 2.93 -0.82
N THR A 21 -1.16 3.98 -1.58
CA THR A 21 -2.10 4.51 -2.57
C THR A 21 -2.05 3.62 -3.81
N VAL A 22 -3.16 2.95 -4.13
CA VAL A 22 -3.25 1.95 -5.21
C VAL A 22 -4.23 2.39 -6.28
N TYR A 23 -3.95 2.05 -7.54
CA TYR A 23 -4.87 2.23 -8.66
C TYR A 23 -5.28 0.87 -9.20
N SER A 24 -6.58 0.62 -9.32
CA SER A 24 -7.09 -0.59 -9.96
C SER A 24 -7.06 -0.40 -11.47
N THR A 25 -6.20 -1.14 -12.16
CA THR A 25 -6.12 -1.12 -13.64
C THR A 25 -6.90 -2.28 -14.22
N ASP A 26 -7.47 -2.09 -15.41
CA ASP A 26 -8.14 -3.13 -16.20
C ASP A 26 -7.18 -3.89 -17.13
N SER A 27 -5.90 -3.54 -17.12
CA SER A 27 -4.87 -4.17 -17.95
C SER A 27 -3.81 -4.88 -17.11
N LYS A 28 -3.75 -6.20 -17.23
CA LYS A 28 -2.69 -7.02 -16.61
C LYS A 28 -1.28 -6.61 -17.01
N TYR A 29 -1.11 -6.01 -18.19
CA TYR A 29 0.20 -5.59 -18.71
C TYR A 29 0.65 -4.24 -18.13
N ASP A 30 -0.28 -3.44 -17.62
CA ASP A 30 -0.01 -2.16 -16.96
C ASP A 30 0.11 -2.33 -15.44
N ALA A 31 -0.18 -3.51 -14.91
CA ALA A 31 -0.14 -3.78 -13.47
C ALA A 31 1.30 -3.94 -12.97
N ASP A 32 1.57 -3.38 -11.79
CA ASP A 32 2.80 -3.66 -11.06
C ASP A 32 2.68 -4.97 -10.29
N ILE A 33 1.47 -5.32 -9.84
CA ILE A 33 1.15 -6.58 -9.14
C ILE A 33 -0.23 -7.11 -9.53
N LYS A 34 -0.35 -8.45 -9.61
CA LYS A 34 -1.63 -9.16 -9.72
C LYS A 34 -2.13 -9.56 -8.34
N VAL A 35 -3.39 -9.24 -8.05
CA VAL A 35 -4.00 -9.40 -6.74
C VAL A 35 -5.19 -10.36 -6.83
N TYR A 36 -5.22 -11.38 -5.98
CA TYR A 36 -6.40 -12.23 -5.80
C TYR A 36 -7.08 -11.88 -4.47
N VAL A 37 -8.41 -11.77 -4.47
CA VAL A 37 -9.21 -11.52 -3.26
C VAL A 37 -9.71 -12.86 -2.72
N ALA A 38 -9.17 -13.27 -1.57
CA ALA A 38 -9.59 -14.48 -0.88
C ALA A 38 -10.95 -14.29 -0.18
N SER A 39 -11.68 -15.40 0.01
CA SER A 39 -12.93 -15.44 0.78
C SER A 39 -12.72 -15.47 2.30
N SER A 40 -11.48 -15.66 2.76
CA SER A 40 -11.14 -15.81 4.19
C SER A 40 -9.80 -15.18 4.49
N LYS A 41 -9.69 -14.53 5.66
CA LYS A 41 -8.43 -13.94 6.15
C LYS A 41 -7.29 -14.95 6.30
N TYR A 42 -7.63 -16.23 6.55
CA TYR A 42 -6.64 -17.28 6.77
C TYR A 42 -5.90 -17.69 5.49
N ASP A 43 -6.47 -17.40 4.32
CA ASP A 43 -5.88 -17.70 3.03
C ASP A 43 -5.07 -16.53 2.45
N ALA A 44 -5.09 -15.38 3.12
CA ALA A 44 -4.47 -14.16 2.65
C ALA A 44 -3.01 -14.04 3.07
N ASP A 45 -2.21 -13.43 2.19
CA ASP A 45 -0.87 -12.93 2.52
C ASP A 45 -0.99 -11.60 3.29
N LEU A 46 -1.97 -10.77 2.93
CA LEU A 46 -2.23 -9.43 3.47
C LEU A 46 -3.72 -9.21 3.74
N VAL A 47 -4.07 -8.80 4.96
CA VAL A 47 -5.40 -8.27 5.27
C VAL A 47 -5.41 -6.77 4.96
N VAL A 48 -6.36 -6.36 4.11
CA VAL A 48 -6.44 -5.01 3.57
C VAL A 48 -7.67 -4.30 4.11
N TYR A 49 -7.46 -3.12 4.70
CA TYR A 49 -8.53 -2.17 4.99
C TYR A 49 -8.55 -1.09 3.92
N LYS A 50 -9.73 -0.79 3.37
CA LYS A 50 -9.92 0.27 2.39
C LYS A 50 -10.07 1.62 3.09
N CYS A 51 -9.02 2.43 3.04
CA CYS A 51 -9.00 3.79 3.58
C CYS A 51 -9.91 4.72 2.76
N SER A 52 -10.58 5.65 3.43
CA SER A 52 -11.36 6.72 2.80
C SER A 52 -10.49 7.90 2.34
N SER A 53 -9.26 8.00 2.85
CA SER A 53 -8.31 9.07 2.56
C SER A 53 -6.92 8.52 2.30
N LYS A 54 -6.18 9.14 1.36
CA LYS A 54 -4.77 8.80 1.10
C LYS A 54 -3.86 8.99 2.32
N TYR A 55 -4.25 9.89 3.21
CA TYR A 55 -3.51 10.17 4.45
C TYR A 55 -3.68 9.06 5.49
N ASP A 56 -4.66 8.17 5.33
CA ASP A 56 -4.83 7.01 6.21
C ASP A 56 -4.08 5.77 5.70
N ALA A 57 -3.68 5.78 4.44
CA ALA A 57 -2.97 4.69 3.79
C ALA A 57 -1.47 4.78 4.09
N GLU A 58 -1.11 4.81 5.38
CA GLU A 58 0.26 4.98 5.85
C GLU A 58 0.95 3.64 6.05
N ASP A 59 2.24 3.63 5.72
CA ASP A 59 3.13 2.48 5.80
C ASP A 59 2.67 1.26 4.99
N ASN A 60 3.55 0.28 4.88
CA ASN A 60 3.24 -1.02 4.27
C ASN A 60 2.53 -1.93 5.29
N LYS A 61 1.31 -1.56 5.70
CA LYS A 61 0.52 -2.19 6.79
C LYS A 61 -0.84 -2.75 6.35
N GLY A 62 -1.15 -2.78 5.06
CA GLY A 62 -2.45 -3.20 4.54
C GLY A 62 -3.51 -2.10 4.58
N LEU A 63 -3.10 -0.84 4.64
CA LEU A 63 -3.99 0.32 4.65
C LEU A 63 -4.05 0.90 3.25
N TRP A 64 -5.01 0.46 2.43
CA TRP A 64 -5.04 0.81 1.02
C TRP A 64 -6.00 1.96 0.74
N TYR A 65 -5.50 3.02 0.13
CA TYR A 65 -6.34 4.05 -0.47
C TYR A 65 -6.41 3.83 -1.97
N PHE A 66 -7.63 3.66 -2.50
CA PHE A 66 -7.85 3.51 -3.93
C PHE A 66 -8.00 4.89 -4.56
N THR A 67 -7.05 5.27 -5.41
CA THR A 67 -7.11 6.50 -6.19
C THR A 67 -7.75 6.23 -7.56
N ASP A 68 -8.41 7.23 -8.12
CA ASP A 68 -8.96 7.19 -9.49
C ASP A 68 -7.91 7.56 -10.55
N SER A 69 -6.73 8.03 -10.12
CA SER A 69 -5.64 8.45 -11.00
C SER A 69 -4.44 7.52 -10.88
N LYS A 70 -4.10 6.85 -11.98
CA LYS A 70 -2.90 5.99 -12.06
C LYS A 70 -1.59 6.72 -11.79
N TYR A 71 -1.55 8.04 -12.01
CA TYR A 71 -0.35 8.86 -11.81
C TYR A 71 -0.11 9.17 -10.32
N ASP A 72 -1.15 9.08 -9.49
CA ASP A 72 -1.06 9.31 -8.05
C ASP A 72 -0.77 8.01 -7.27
N ALA A 73 -0.91 6.86 -7.94
CA ALA A 73 -0.71 5.56 -7.33
C ALA A 73 0.78 5.22 -7.14
N LYS A 74 1.07 4.56 -6.02
CA LYS A 74 2.37 3.93 -5.76
C LYS A 74 2.44 2.53 -6.37
N LYS A 75 1.30 1.86 -6.51
CA LYS A 75 1.17 0.58 -7.21
C LYS A 75 -0.10 0.55 -8.05
N LYS A 76 0.01 0.08 -9.28
CA LYS A 76 -1.10 -0.34 -10.13
C LYS A 76 -1.37 -1.80 -9.86
N ILE A 77 -2.59 -2.12 -9.49
CA ILE A 77 -3.02 -3.48 -9.16
C ILE A 77 -4.01 -3.97 -10.21
N PHE A 78 -3.86 -5.22 -10.63
CA PHE A 78 -4.83 -5.89 -11.48
C PHE A 78 -5.43 -7.06 -10.70
N PHE A 79 -6.75 -7.06 -10.53
CA PHE A 79 -7.43 -8.15 -9.85
C PHE A 79 -7.57 -9.35 -10.77
N VAL A 80 -7.18 -10.52 -10.28
CA VAL A 80 -7.29 -11.80 -11.00
C VAL A 80 -8.35 -12.68 -10.33
N ASP A 81 -8.95 -13.58 -11.11
CA ASP A 81 -10.00 -14.49 -10.63
C ASP A 81 -9.44 -15.75 -9.96
N SER A 82 -8.14 -15.99 -10.05
CA SER A 82 -7.47 -17.20 -9.57
C SER A 82 -6.26 -16.87 -8.71
N LYS A 83 -6.17 -17.50 -7.54
CA LYS A 83 -5.00 -17.46 -6.65
C LYS A 83 -3.69 -17.84 -7.36
N TYR A 84 -3.75 -18.79 -8.30
CA TYR A 84 -2.57 -19.28 -9.00
C TYR A 84 -1.96 -18.23 -9.94
N ASP A 85 -2.74 -17.23 -10.36
CA ASP A 85 -2.29 -16.15 -11.21
C ASP A 85 -1.83 -14.91 -10.42
N ALA A 86 -2.03 -14.89 -9.10
CA ALA A 86 -1.75 -13.74 -8.27
C ALA A 86 -0.31 -13.73 -7.73
N ASP A 87 0.26 -12.53 -7.66
CA ASP A 87 1.51 -12.29 -6.95
C ASP A 87 1.21 -12.14 -5.44
N LEU A 88 0.10 -11.49 -5.11
CA LEU A 88 -0.36 -11.21 -3.74
C LEU A 88 -1.81 -11.67 -3.54
N VAL A 89 -2.06 -12.45 -2.49
CA VAL A 89 -3.42 -12.80 -2.06
C VAL A 89 -3.84 -11.88 -0.91
N ILE A 90 -4.97 -11.20 -1.06
CA ILE A 90 -5.49 -10.30 -0.04
C ILE A 90 -6.83 -10.77 0.50
N TYR A 91 -7.20 -10.27 1.69
CA TYR A 91 -8.56 -10.33 2.21
C TYR A 91 -8.98 -8.93 2.64
N PHE A 92 -10.15 -8.47 2.22
CA PHE A 92 -10.67 -7.17 2.66
C PHE A 92 -11.34 -7.29 4.03
N THR A 93 -10.97 -6.38 4.94
CA THR A 93 -11.61 -6.24 6.25
C THR A 93 -12.31 -4.89 6.37
N ASP A 94 -13.38 -4.85 7.18
CA ASP A 94 -14.08 -3.62 7.55
C ASP A 94 -13.44 -2.91 8.75
N SER A 95 -12.43 -3.52 9.38
CA SER A 95 -11.74 -2.98 10.55
C SER A 95 -10.30 -2.61 10.23
N LYS A 96 -9.94 -1.32 10.38
CA LYS A 96 -8.57 -0.82 10.25
C LYS A 96 -7.58 -1.56 11.17
N TYR A 97 -8.05 -2.03 12.33
CA TYR A 97 -7.22 -2.74 13.32
C TYR A 97 -6.85 -4.16 12.91
N ASP A 98 -7.61 -4.76 11.99
CA ASP A 98 -7.34 -6.11 11.48
C ASP A 98 -6.42 -6.10 10.27
N ALA A 99 -6.13 -4.93 9.70
CA ALA A 99 -5.23 -4.79 8.56
C ALA A 99 -3.79 -5.13 8.95
N GLY A 100 -3.12 -5.89 8.08
CA GLY A 100 -1.76 -6.32 8.36
C GLY A 100 -1.32 -7.51 7.54
N TRP A 101 -0.01 -7.66 7.45
CA TRP A 101 0.62 -8.81 6.83
C TRP A 101 0.42 -10.06 7.70
N MET A 102 -0.13 -11.11 7.11
CA MET A 102 -0.20 -12.43 7.74
C MET A 102 1.18 -13.10 7.75
N LYS A 103 1.99 -12.83 6.73
CA LYS A 103 3.39 -13.22 6.57
C LYS A 103 4.18 -12.12 5.87
N ASN A 104 5.48 -11.99 6.16
CA ASN A 104 6.31 -10.89 5.66
C ASN A 104 7.11 -11.21 4.38
N ASP A 105 7.03 -12.44 3.88
CA ASP A 105 7.78 -12.97 2.73
C ASP A 105 7.43 -12.30 1.39
N LYS A 106 6.27 -11.63 1.31
CA LYS A 106 5.81 -10.88 0.13
C LYS A 106 5.76 -9.38 0.34
N LYS A 107 6.22 -8.88 1.49
CA LYS A 107 6.09 -7.47 1.87
C LYS A 107 6.77 -6.52 0.87
N GLN A 108 7.86 -6.97 0.26
CA GLN A 108 8.61 -6.27 -0.77
C GLN A 108 7.80 -5.91 -2.02
N LEU A 109 6.68 -6.59 -2.30
CA LEU A 109 5.83 -6.26 -3.45
C LEU A 109 5.22 -4.85 -3.35
N LEU A 110 5.08 -4.32 -2.12
CA LEU A 110 4.42 -3.04 -1.84
C LEU A 110 5.38 -1.92 -1.40
N TYR A 111 6.69 -2.08 -1.60
CA TYR A 111 7.68 -1.00 -1.45
C TYR A 111 7.98 -0.30 -2.78
#